data_AF-A0A9E5KF07-F1
#
_entry.id   AF-A0A9E5KF07-F1
#
_cell.length_a   1.000
_cell.length_b   1.000
_cell.length_c   1.000
_cell.angle_alpha   90.00
_cell.angle_beta   90.00
_cell.angle_gamma   90.00
#
_symmetry.space_group_name_H-M   'P 1'
#
loop_
_entity.id
_entity.type
_entity.pdbx_description
1 polymer ?
#
loop_
_entity_poly.entity_id
_entity_poly.type
_entity_poly.pdbx_seq_one_letter_code
_entity_poly.pdbx_strand_id
1 'polypeptide(L)'
;MNLLLACALLAPVQPTHNLYVGTYNSPTSEGIYRLTFDSATGALGEPALAAKMTNPSFLAIHPDGKKLYAVGEVGESGKRKGGAVAAFDLSPKGELKAINDQSTVGGGPCHITLNPEGTAVLVANYGGGSVVSYRVGPDGSLGEPASFIQHKGASVNKQRQEAPHAHSINTDPSGTFVYAADLGLDQVLIYKLDKATGALSPA
;
A
#
# COMPACT_ATOMS: atom_id res chain seq x y z
N MET A 1 -42.49 5.30 -49.29
CA MET A 1 -41.95 4.35 -48.30
C MET A 1 -40.71 4.99 -47.71
N ASN A 2 -40.87 5.76 -46.62
CA ASN A 2 -39.77 6.47 -45.96
C ASN A 2 -39.18 5.56 -44.87
N LEU A 3 -37.93 5.17 -45.04
CA LEU A 3 -37.16 4.41 -44.06
C LEU A 3 -36.52 5.40 -43.08
N LEU A 4 -37.07 5.52 -41.87
CA LEU A 4 -36.44 6.25 -40.77
C LEU A 4 -35.42 5.33 -40.11
N LEU A 5 -34.13 5.61 -40.33
CA LEU A 5 -33.03 4.95 -39.65
C LEU A 5 -32.80 5.67 -38.31
N ALA A 6 -33.30 5.10 -37.22
CA ALA A 6 -33.02 5.60 -35.87
C ALA A 6 -31.60 5.15 -35.47
N CYS A 7 -30.64 6.08 -35.52
CA CYS A 7 -29.31 5.86 -34.97
C CYS A 7 -29.40 6.06 -33.45
N ALA A 8 -29.52 4.98 -32.69
CA ALA A 8 -29.46 5.03 -31.23
C ALA A 8 -28.00 5.29 -30.81
N LEU A 9 -27.72 6.51 -30.38
CA LEU A 9 -26.48 6.83 -29.68
C LEU A 9 -26.48 6.08 -28.34
N LEU A 10 -25.74 4.97 -28.27
CA LEU A 10 -25.40 4.35 -27.00
C LEU A 10 -24.54 5.35 -26.22
N ALA A 11 -25.04 5.84 -25.08
CA ALA A 11 -24.21 6.58 -24.15
C ALA A 11 -23.01 5.69 -23.75
N PRO A 12 -21.80 6.25 -23.64
CA PRO A 12 -20.66 5.47 -23.17
C PRO A 12 -20.99 4.92 -21.77
N VAL A 13 -20.88 3.61 -21.59
CA VAL A 13 -20.93 2.99 -20.27
C VAL A 13 -19.78 3.56 -19.47
N GLN A 14 -20.07 4.51 -18.59
CA GLN A 14 -19.10 5.07 -17.66
C GLN A 14 -18.71 3.95 -16.67
N PRO A 15 -17.42 3.68 -16.47
CA PRO A 15 -16.99 2.51 -15.75
C PRO A 15 -17.36 2.61 -14.26
N THR A 16 -18.08 1.60 -13.77
CA THR A 16 -18.12 1.30 -12.35
C THR A 16 -16.78 0.71 -11.92
N HIS A 17 -16.15 1.30 -10.90
CA HIS A 17 -14.86 0.87 -10.39
C HIS A 17 -15.01 0.08 -9.09
N ASN A 18 -14.03 -0.77 -8.78
CA ASN A 18 -13.87 -1.29 -7.43
C ASN A 18 -13.05 -0.29 -6.61
N LEU A 19 -13.55 0.08 -5.44
CA LEU A 19 -12.87 0.89 -4.44
C LEU A 19 -12.49 -0.02 -3.25
N TYR A 20 -11.23 0.01 -2.83
CA TYR A 20 -10.76 -0.75 -1.66
C TYR A 20 -10.54 0.18 -0.47
N VAL A 21 -11.02 -0.23 0.69
CA VAL A 21 -10.99 0.55 1.93
C VAL A 21 -10.23 -0.23 2.99
N GLY A 22 -9.09 0.34 3.38
CA GLY A 22 -8.33 -0.07 4.56
C GLY A 22 -9.01 0.42 5.84
N THR A 23 -8.75 -0.25 6.96
CA THR A 23 -9.42 0.04 8.23
C THR A 23 -8.50 -0.18 9.42
N TYR A 24 -8.93 0.32 10.57
CA TYR A 24 -8.48 -0.16 11.87
C TYR A 24 -9.49 -1.15 12.44
N ASN A 25 -9.00 -2.10 13.23
CA ASN A 25 -9.85 -3.02 13.95
C ASN A 25 -10.74 -2.24 14.91
N SER A 26 -12.04 -2.49 14.79
CA SER A 26 -13.09 -2.00 15.66
C SER A 26 -14.12 -3.12 15.78
N PRO A 27 -15.10 -3.04 16.69
CA PRO A 27 -16.16 -4.05 16.78
C PRO A 27 -16.91 -4.30 15.47
N THR A 28 -16.82 -3.38 14.50
CA THR A 28 -17.54 -3.43 13.23
C THR A 28 -16.63 -3.61 12.01
N SER A 29 -15.30 -3.68 12.18
CA SER A 29 -14.36 -3.88 11.08
C SER A 29 -13.61 -5.20 11.19
N GLU A 30 -13.65 -5.98 10.11
CA GLU A 30 -12.96 -7.27 9.99
C GLU A 30 -11.70 -7.22 9.09
N GLY A 31 -11.42 -6.09 8.44
CA GLY A 31 -10.23 -5.94 7.61
C GLY A 31 -10.41 -5.01 6.40
N ILE A 32 -10.12 -5.52 5.21
CA ILE A 32 -10.19 -4.77 3.96
C ILE A 32 -11.57 -4.94 3.35
N TYR A 33 -12.21 -3.82 3.01
CA TYR A 33 -13.51 -3.81 2.34
C TYR A 33 -13.39 -3.39 0.89
N ARG A 34 -14.34 -3.82 0.08
CA ARG A 34 -14.54 -3.39 -1.30
C ARG A 34 -15.92 -2.75 -1.44
N LEU A 35 -15.97 -1.64 -2.17
CA LEU A 35 -17.19 -0.99 -2.63
C LEU A 35 -17.17 -0.90 -4.16
N THR A 36 -18.34 -0.70 -4.77
CA THR A 36 -18.42 -0.18 -6.13
C THR A 36 -18.44 1.34 -6.10
N PHE A 37 -17.74 1.99 -7.02
CA PHE A 37 -17.76 3.43 -7.21
C PHE A 37 -18.23 3.75 -8.62
N ASP A 38 -19.36 4.45 -8.74
CA ASP A 38 -19.83 5.00 -10.00
C ASP A 38 -19.17 6.36 -10.24
N SER A 39 -18.25 6.41 -11.20
CA SER A 39 -17.50 7.63 -11.53
C SER A 39 -18.36 8.72 -12.20
N ALA A 40 -19.52 8.38 -12.74
CA ALA A 40 -20.43 9.34 -13.36
C ALA A 40 -21.30 10.07 -12.33
N THR A 41 -21.72 9.37 -11.27
CA THR A 41 -22.65 9.91 -10.27
C THR A 41 -21.99 10.21 -8.93
N GLY A 42 -20.81 9.64 -8.68
CA GLY A 42 -20.16 9.66 -7.38
C GLY A 42 -20.75 8.66 -6.37
N ALA A 43 -21.72 7.83 -6.79
CA ALA A 43 -22.38 6.89 -5.90
C ALA A 43 -21.44 5.76 -5.46
N LEU A 44 -21.55 5.39 -4.18
CA LEU A 44 -20.88 4.24 -3.58
C LEU A 44 -21.89 3.11 -3.37
N GLY A 45 -21.48 1.88 -3.69
CA GLY A 45 -22.23 0.68 -3.34
C GLY A 45 -21.97 0.23 -1.91
N GLU A 46 -22.75 -0.74 -1.46
CA GLU A 46 -22.58 -1.34 -0.14
C GLU A 46 -21.20 -1.99 0.02
N PRO A 47 -20.54 -1.84 1.18
CA PRO A 47 -19.25 -2.46 1.45
C PRO A 47 -19.40 -3.97 1.60
N ALA A 48 -18.55 -4.71 0.88
CA ALA A 48 -18.36 -6.15 1.04
C ALA A 48 -16.96 -6.43 1.58
N LEU A 49 -16.84 -7.38 2.50
CA LEU A 49 -15.53 -7.80 3.02
C LEU A 49 -14.71 -8.42 1.88
N ALA A 50 -13.53 -7.85 1.60
CA ALA A 50 -12.62 -8.32 0.56
C ALA A 50 -11.56 -9.27 1.12
N ALA A 51 -11.02 -8.98 2.32
CA ALA A 51 -10.13 -9.87 3.06
C ALA A 51 -10.17 -9.57 4.56
N LYS A 52 -10.02 -10.63 5.38
CA LYS A 52 -9.77 -10.50 6.82
C LYS A 52 -8.31 -10.14 7.06
N MET A 53 -8.07 -9.06 7.80
CA MET A 53 -6.72 -8.60 8.15
C MET A 53 -6.82 -7.69 9.37
N THR A 54 -5.82 -7.73 10.26
CA THR A 54 -5.77 -6.84 11.42
C THR A 54 -5.13 -5.51 11.03
N ASN A 55 -5.84 -4.41 11.32
CA ASN A 55 -5.42 -3.03 11.08
C ASN A 55 -4.82 -2.78 9.69
N PRO A 56 -5.50 -3.12 8.58
CA PRO A 56 -5.04 -2.82 7.23
C PRO A 56 -5.16 -1.33 6.91
N SER A 57 -4.36 -0.47 7.54
CA SER A 57 -4.57 0.98 7.55
C SER A 57 -4.18 1.68 6.24
N PHE A 58 -3.36 1.05 5.40
CA PHE A 58 -2.97 1.59 4.10
C PHE A 58 -2.79 0.47 3.06
N LEU A 59 -3.21 0.74 1.82
CA LEU A 59 -3.25 -0.22 0.72
C LEU A 59 -2.52 0.32 -0.50
N ALA A 60 -1.94 -0.58 -1.31
CA ALA A 60 -1.40 -0.26 -2.63
C ALA A 60 -1.78 -1.35 -3.63
N ILE A 61 -2.30 -0.95 -4.79
CA ILE A 61 -2.60 -1.87 -5.90
C ILE A 61 -1.38 -1.91 -6.82
N HIS A 62 -0.99 -3.11 -7.24
CA HIS A 62 0.09 -3.29 -8.19
C HIS A 62 -0.25 -2.62 -9.54
N PRO A 63 0.73 -2.06 -10.28
CA PRO A 63 0.48 -1.34 -11.54
C PRO A 63 -0.31 -2.12 -12.60
N ASP A 64 -0.25 -3.46 -12.58
CA ASP A 64 -1.01 -4.32 -13.50
C ASP A 64 -2.48 -4.57 -13.07
N GLY A 65 -2.89 -4.09 -11.89
CA GLY A 65 -4.23 -4.23 -11.34
C GLY A 65 -4.59 -5.63 -10.85
N LYS A 66 -3.64 -6.56 -10.69
CA LYS A 66 -3.89 -7.96 -10.34
C LYS A 66 -3.46 -8.35 -8.94
N LYS A 67 -2.77 -7.47 -8.22
CA LYS A 67 -2.34 -7.68 -6.84
C LYS A 67 -2.69 -6.48 -5.99
N LEU A 68 -2.93 -6.72 -4.70
CA LEU A 68 -3.06 -5.68 -3.69
C LEU A 68 -2.11 -6.00 -2.54
N TYR A 69 -1.47 -4.97 -2.02
CA TYR A 69 -0.62 -5.04 -0.84
C TYR A 69 -1.18 -4.15 0.26
N ALA A 70 -1.06 -4.58 1.50
CA ALA A 70 -1.56 -3.85 2.66
C ALA A 70 -0.54 -3.89 3.79
N VAL A 71 -0.38 -2.77 4.49
CA VAL A 71 0.28 -2.78 5.80
C VAL A 71 -0.68 -3.35 6.85
N GLY A 72 -0.15 -3.95 7.90
CA GLY A 72 -0.91 -4.32 9.10
C GLY A 72 -0.23 -3.74 10.33
N GLU A 73 -0.93 -2.87 11.04
CA GLU A 73 -0.43 -2.29 12.30
C GLU A 73 -0.58 -3.29 13.45
N VAL A 74 0.31 -4.28 13.46
CA VAL A 74 0.43 -5.33 14.47
C VAL A 74 1.79 -5.27 15.16
N GLY A 75 1.94 -5.97 16.28
CA GLY A 75 3.22 -6.09 16.98
C GLY A 75 4.14 -7.19 16.46
N GLU A 76 3.56 -8.19 15.78
CA GLU A 76 4.26 -9.38 15.27
C GLU A 76 3.61 -9.89 13.97
N SER A 77 4.42 -10.43 13.05
CA SER A 77 3.99 -11.15 11.85
C SER A 77 4.79 -12.45 11.74
N GLY A 78 4.09 -13.58 11.61
CA GLY A 78 4.68 -14.91 11.73
C GLY A 78 5.42 -15.10 13.06
N LYS A 79 6.75 -15.33 12.98
CA LYS A 79 7.63 -15.49 14.15
C LYS A 79 8.52 -14.26 14.41
N ARG A 80 8.31 -13.16 13.70
CA ARG A 80 9.15 -11.96 13.79
C ARG A 80 8.36 -10.82 14.42
N LYS A 81 9.03 -10.05 15.27
CA LYS A 81 8.52 -8.78 15.78
C LYS A 81 8.42 -7.73 14.67
N GLY A 82 7.56 -6.75 14.87
CA GLY A 82 7.28 -5.67 13.92
C GLY A 82 5.89 -5.81 13.31
N GLY A 83 5.46 -4.77 12.59
CA GLY A 83 4.20 -4.79 11.86
C GLY A 83 4.24 -5.73 10.66
N ALA A 84 3.11 -5.86 9.97
CA ALA A 84 2.97 -6.76 8.83
C ALA A 84 2.92 -5.99 7.50
N VAL A 85 3.34 -6.65 6.43
CA VAL A 85 2.92 -6.34 5.06
C VAL A 85 2.36 -7.62 4.45
N ALA A 86 1.16 -7.56 3.89
CA ALA A 86 0.47 -8.69 3.28
C ALA A 86 0.29 -8.48 1.78
N ALA A 87 0.44 -9.56 1.01
CA ALA A 87 0.23 -9.61 -0.43
C ALA A 87 -1.01 -10.44 -0.75
N PHE A 88 -1.85 -9.93 -1.66
CA PHE A 88 -3.09 -10.56 -2.08
C PHE A 88 -3.17 -10.65 -3.60
N ASP A 89 -3.67 -11.78 -4.09
CA ASP A 89 -4.26 -11.91 -5.42
C ASP A 89 -5.56 -11.12 -5.47
N LEU A 90 -5.68 -10.24 -6.46
CA LEU A 90 -6.90 -9.49 -6.73
C LEU A 90 -7.69 -10.18 -7.85
N SER A 91 -8.84 -10.78 -7.48
CA SER A 91 -9.68 -11.49 -8.45
C SER A 91 -10.40 -10.52 -9.39
N PRO A 92 -10.81 -10.95 -10.61
CA PRO A 92 -11.64 -10.12 -11.49
C PRO A 92 -12.97 -9.69 -10.86
N LYS A 93 -13.46 -10.48 -9.89
CA LYS A 93 -14.65 -10.15 -9.11
C LYS A 93 -14.37 -9.15 -7.99
N GLY A 94 -13.12 -8.77 -7.75
CA GLY A 94 -12.72 -7.82 -6.72
C GLY A 94 -12.48 -8.41 -5.33
N GLU A 95 -12.43 -9.74 -5.20
CA GLU A 95 -12.10 -10.43 -3.95
C GLU A 95 -10.58 -10.51 -3.77
N LEU A 96 -10.12 -10.53 -2.53
CA LEU A 96 -8.70 -10.62 -2.20
C LEU A 96 -8.37 -12.00 -1.63
N LYS A 97 -7.47 -12.72 -2.30
CA LYS A 97 -6.96 -14.01 -1.83
C LYS A 97 -5.54 -13.85 -1.33
N ALA A 98 -5.28 -14.19 -0.07
CA ALA A 98 -3.95 -14.07 0.51
C ALA A 98 -2.91 -14.91 -0.26
N ILE A 99 -1.75 -14.31 -0.52
CA ILE A 99 -0.56 -14.97 -1.09
C ILE A 99 0.39 -15.29 0.06
N ASN A 100 0.94 -14.25 0.70
CA ASN A 100 1.75 -14.36 1.91
C ASN A 100 1.78 -13.03 2.69
N ASP A 101 2.41 -13.06 3.86
CA ASP A 101 2.77 -11.87 4.64
C ASP A 101 4.25 -11.90 5.06
N GLN A 102 4.78 -10.73 5.38
CA GLN A 102 6.13 -10.53 5.89
C GLN A 102 6.13 -9.51 7.03
N SER A 103 7.08 -9.65 7.96
CA SER A 103 7.34 -8.62 8.97
C SER A 103 8.03 -7.40 8.33
N THR A 104 7.55 -6.22 8.71
CA THR A 104 8.14 -4.89 8.41
C THR A 104 9.37 -4.57 9.23
N VAL A 105 9.71 -5.43 10.19
CA VAL A 105 10.86 -5.35 11.11
C VAL A 105 10.80 -4.12 12.06
N GLY A 106 10.20 -3.02 11.63
CA GLY A 106 9.84 -1.86 12.44
C GLY A 106 8.42 -1.91 12.98
N GLY A 107 8.07 -0.93 13.84
CA GLY A 107 6.76 -0.83 14.45
C GLY A 107 5.81 0.10 13.68
N GLY A 108 4.51 -0.20 13.70
CA GLY A 108 3.46 0.68 13.16
C GLY A 108 3.65 1.06 11.69
N PRO A 109 3.70 0.09 10.75
CA PRO A 109 3.71 0.40 9.33
C PRO A 109 2.43 1.16 8.96
N CYS A 110 2.58 2.34 8.37
CA CYS A 110 1.47 3.27 8.16
C CYS A 110 1.29 3.69 6.70
N HIS A 111 2.23 3.32 5.83
CA HIS A 111 2.20 3.66 4.41
C HIS A 111 2.90 2.58 3.59
N ILE A 112 2.34 2.26 2.44
CA ILE A 112 2.88 1.31 1.47
C ILE A 112 2.75 1.85 0.06
N THR A 113 3.76 1.63 -0.77
CA THR A 113 3.71 1.88 -2.21
C THR A 113 4.50 0.81 -2.96
N LEU A 114 4.34 0.77 -4.28
CA LEU A 114 5.25 0.08 -5.19
C LEU A 114 6.11 1.08 -5.95
N ASN A 115 7.22 0.60 -6.51
CA ASN A 115 7.87 1.32 -7.61
C ASN A 115 7.03 1.25 -8.89
N PRO A 116 7.28 2.11 -9.89
CA PRO A 116 6.48 2.18 -11.11
C PRO A 116 6.38 0.86 -11.88
N GLU A 117 7.44 0.04 -11.84
CA GLU A 117 7.47 -1.27 -12.50
C GLU A 117 6.79 -2.39 -11.69
N GLY A 118 6.40 -2.13 -10.43
CA GLY A 118 5.77 -3.11 -9.56
C GLY A 118 6.70 -4.21 -9.03
N THR A 119 8.02 -4.07 -9.22
CA THR A 119 9.02 -5.08 -8.85
C THR A 119 9.47 -4.99 -7.38
N ALA A 120 9.13 -3.92 -6.69
CA ALA A 120 9.46 -3.68 -5.29
C ALA A 120 8.29 -3.04 -4.53
N VAL A 121 8.08 -3.50 -3.30
CA VAL A 121 7.16 -2.91 -2.31
C VAL A 121 7.99 -2.13 -1.29
N LEU A 122 7.53 -0.93 -0.95
CA LEU A 122 8.19 -0.01 -0.02
C LEU A 122 7.22 0.34 1.11
N VAL A 123 7.68 0.29 2.36
CA VAL A 123 6.86 0.54 3.55
C VAL A 123 7.54 1.54 4.47
N ALA A 124 6.76 2.47 5.03
CA ALA A 124 7.17 3.39 6.08
C ALA A 124 6.61 2.93 7.43
N ASN A 125 7.50 2.75 8.41
CA ASN A 125 7.19 2.36 9.78
C ASN A 125 7.21 3.59 10.69
N TYR A 126 6.04 3.96 11.22
CA TYR A 126 5.88 5.14 12.07
C TYR A 126 6.52 4.95 13.46
N GLY A 127 6.38 3.76 14.04
CA GLY A 127 6.91 3.43 15.36
C GLY A 127 8.43 3.37 15.36
N GLY A 128 9.06 4.40 15.93
CA GLY A 128 10.53 4.55 15.98
C GLY A 128 11.18 5.00 14.67
N GLY A 129 10.39 5.12 13.58
CA GLY A 129 10.81 5.66 12.29
C GLY A 129 11.84 4.81 11.55
N SER A 130 11.35 4.02 10.59
CA SER A 130 12.20 3.27 9.67
C SER A 130 11.50 3.09 8.33
N VAL A 131 12.27 2.72 7.31
CA VAL A 131 11.73 2.25 6.03
C VAL A 131 12.24 0.85 5.73
N VAL A 132 11.42 0.08 5.05
CA VAL A 132 11.72 -1.29 4.65
C VAL A 132 11.27 -1.51 3.21
N SER A 133 12.02 -2.33 2.46
CA SER A 133 11.68 -2.71 1.10
C SER A 133 11.68 -4.21 0.89
N TYR A 134 10.89 -4.66 -0.08
CA TYR A 134 10.76 -6.06 -0.47
C TYR A 134 10.81 -6.18 -1.97
N ARG A 135 11.43 -7.25 -2.45
CA ARG A 135 11.25 -7.66 -3.84
C ARG A 135 9.91 -8.38 -4.01
N VAL A 136 9.21 -8.03 -5.08
CA VAL A 136 8.00 -8.73 -5.52
C VAL A 136 8.41 -9.93 -6.38
N GLY A 137 7.94 -11.11 -6.00
CA GLY A 137 8.13 -12.36 -6.73
C GLY A 137 7.24 -12.45 -7.99
N PRO A 138 7.52 -13.39 -8.91
CA PRO A 138 6.74 -13.55 -10.14
C PRO A 138 5.25 -13.83 -9.92
N ASP A 139 4.89 -14.42 -8.78
CA ASP A 139 3.51 -14.69 -8.36
C ASP A 139 2.90 -13.53 -7.54
N GLY A 140 3.62 -12.43 -7.34
CA GLY A 140 3.24 -11.30 -6.50
C GLY A 140 3.59 -11.46 -5.02
N SER A 141 4.18 -12.58 -4.60
CA SER A 141 4.60 -12.81 -3.22
C SER A 141 5.73 -11.88 -2.79
N LEU A 142 5.86 -11.66 -1.48
CA LEU A 142 6.96 -10.90 -0.91
C LEU A 142 8.04 -11.83 -0.36
N GLY A 143 9.30 -11.62 -0.80
CA GLY A 143 10.46 -12.28 -0.20
C GLY A 143 10.80 -11.71 1.18
N GLU A 144 11.94 -12.13 1.73
CA GLU A 144 12.55 -11.49 2.90
C GLU A 144 12.80 -9.99 2.64
N PRO A 145 12.85 -9.13 3.68
CA PRO A 145 13.20 -7.73 3.52
C PRO A 145 14.49 -7.55 2.70
N ALA A 146 14.39 -6.85 1.57
CA ALA A 146 15.53 -6.52 0.72
C ALA A 146 16.40 -5.42 1.34
N SER A 147 15.78 -4.52 2.11
CA SER A 147 16.49 -3.57 2.95
C SER A 147 15.63 -3.17 4.15
N PHE A 148 16.28 -2.76 5.24
CA PHE A 148 15.67 -2.12 6.40
C PHE A 148 16.59 -0.98 6.85
N ILE A 149 16.06 0.24 6.94
CA ILE A 149 16.83 1.43 7.27
C ILE A 149 16.17 2.11 8.47
N GLN A 150 16.84 2.02 9.61
CA GLN A 150 16.45 2.73 10.82
C GLN A 150 16.86 4.20 10.72
N HIS A 151 15.89 5.10 10.86
CA HIS A 151 16.19 6.54 10.96
C HIS A 151 16.71 6.87 12.35
N LYS A 152 17.42 7.99 12.50
CA LYS A 152 17.96 8.44 13.79
C LYS A 152 17.86 9.96 13.89
N GLY A 153 17.54 10.45 15.09
CA GLY A 153 17.43 11.88 15.36
C GLY A 153 16.15 12.22 16.10
N ALA A 154 15.90 13.52 16.19
CA ALA A 154 14.76 14.15 16.84
C ALA A 154 14.62 15.57 16.26
N SER A 155 13.50 16.23 16.53
CA SER A 155 13.28 17.63 16.18
C SER A 155 12.72 18.43 17.37
N VAL A 156 12.15 19.60 17.09
CA VAL A 156 11.82 20.65 18.06
C VAL A 156 10.59 20.33 18.89
N ASN A 157 9.61 19.61 18.35
CA ASN A 157 8.38 19.27 19.07
C ASN A 157 8.58 18.08 20.01
N LYS A 158 8.83 18.36 21.30
CA LYS A 158 9.05 17.34 22.33
C LYS A 158 7.87 16.39 22.57
N GLN A 159 6.66 16.69 22.10
CA GLN A 159 5.55 15.74 22.25
C GLN A 159 5.48 14.71 21.12
N ARG A 160 6.09 14.99 19.96
CA ARG A 160 5.86 14.24 18.72
C ARG A 160 7.12 13.91 17.93
N GLN A 161 8.28 14.44 18.33
CA GLN A 161 9.52 14.43 17.56
C GLN A 161 10.74 14.14 18.45
N GLU A 162 10.56 13.41 19.55
CA GLU A 162 11.68 12.92 20.37
C GLU A 162 12.43 11.75 19.72
N ALA A 163 11.81 11.14 18.70
CA ALA A 163 12.36 10.08 17.87
C ALA A 163 11.83 10.23 16.44
N PRO A 164 12.42 9.50 15.46
CA PRO A 164 11.94 9.49 14.09
C PRO A 164 10.55 8.82 13.97
N HIS A 165 9.79 9.26 12.98
CA HIS A 165 8.44 8.79 12.64
C HIS A 165 8.22 8.86 11.12
N ALA A 166 8.80 7.90 10.39
CA ALA A 166 8.57 7.75 8.95
C ALA A 166 7.09 7.53 8.67
N HIS A 167 6.46 8.45 7.93
CA HIS A 167 5.01 8.48 7.76
C HIS A 167 4.56 8.24 6.31
N SER A 168 5.43 8.47 5.34
CA SER A 168 5.18 8.09 3.95
C SER A 168 6.47 7.73 3.26
N ILE A 169 6.34 6.90 2.22
CA ILE A 169 7.43 6.51 1.33
C ILE A 169 6.90 6.48 -0.09
N ASN A 170 7.55 7.20 -1.00
CA ASN A 170 7.08 7.41 -2.37
C ASN A 170 8.24 7.31 -3.35
N THR A 171 7.95 6.93 -4.59
CA THR A 171 8.97 6.86 -5.66
C THR A 171 8.82 8.04 -6.61
N ASP A 172 9.91 8.46 -7.24
CA ASP A 172 9.83 9.32 -8.40
C ASP A 172 9.28 8.54 -9.62
N PRO A 173 8.79 9.22 -10.68
CA PRO A 173 8.26 8.53 -11.86
C PRO A 173 9.26 7.61 -12.57
N SER A 174 10.57 7.82 -12.43
CA SER A 174 11.58 6.92 -12.99
C SER A 174 11.81 5.69 -12.12
N GLY A 175 11.34 5.66 -10.86
CA GLY A 175 11.58 4.57 -9.92
C GLY A 175 13.03 4.45 -9.46
N THR A 176 13.87 5.47 -9.68
CA THR A 176 15.27 5.48 -9.27
C THR A 176 15.43 6.04 -7.87
N PHE A 177 14.66 7.07 -7.52
CA PHE A 177 14.71 7.73 -6.22
C PHE A 177 13.46 7.44 -5.41
N VAL A 178 13.67 7.28 -4.11
CA VAL A 178 12.64 7.03 -3.12
C VAL A 178 12.73 8.10 -2.03
N TYR A 179 11.59 8.68 -1.68
CA TYR A 179 11.47 9.77 -0.71
C TYR A 179 10.67 9.29 0.49
N ALA A 180 11.29 9.34 1.67
CA ALA A 180 10.62 9.05 2.92
C ALA A 180 10.41 10.35 3.71
N ALA A 181 9.15 10.72 3.93
CA ALA A 181 8.83 11.84 4.81
C ALA A 181 8.83 11.34 6.25
N ASP A 182 9.72 11.88 7.07
CA ASP A 182 9.81 11.56 8.49
C ASP A 182 9.29 12.72 9.34
N LEU A 183 8.12 12.49 9.95
CA LEU A 183 7.45 13.45 10.81
C LEU A 183 8.30 13.80 12.04
N GLY A 184 9.05 12.83 12.57
CA GLY A 184 9.88 12.98 13.76
C GLY A 184 11.14 13.82 13.55
N LEU A 185 11.57 13.95 12.28
CA LEU A 185 12.82 14.61 11.92
C LEU A 185 12.64 15.96 11.23
N ASP A 186 11.43 16.33 10.81
CA ASP A 186 11.19 17.45 9.89
C ASP A 186 12.01 17.33 8.60
N GLN A 187 12.15 16.11 8.09
CA GLN A 187 13.00 15.80 6.93
C GLN A 187 12.28 14.92 5.90
N VAL A 188 12.67 15.11 4.63
CA VAL A 188 12.43 14.15 3.56
C VAL A 188 13.76 13.48 3.25
N LEU A 189 13.89 12.20 3.61
CA LEU A 189 15.09 11.40 3.34
C LEU A 189 15.00 10.82 1.93
N ILE A 190 16.13 10.78 1.22
CA ILE A 190 16.19 10.34 -0.16
C ILE A 190 17.06 9.08 -0.25
N TYR A 191 16.54 8.08 -0.94
CA TYR A 191 17.22 6.81 -1.21
C TYR A 191 17.27 6.55 -2.72
N LYS A 192 18.23 5.73 -3.12
CA LYS A 192 18.26 5.07 -4.43
C LYS A 192 17.68 3.66 -4.29
N LEU A 193 16.80 3.30 -5.21
CA LEU A 193 16.28 1.94 -5.35
C LEU A 193 17.12 1.17 -6.37
N ASP A 194 17.73 0.07 -5.93
CA ASP A 194 18.23 -0.94 -6.85
C ASP A 194 17.04 -1.76 -7.39
N LYS A 195 16.65 -1.49 -8.63
CA LYS A 195 15.51 -2.17 -9.28
C LYS A 195 15.72 -3.67 -9.46
N ALA A 196 16.98 -4.12 -9.52
CA ALA A 196 17.31 -5.52 -9.71
C ALA A 196 17.19 -6.31 -8.40
N THR A 197 17.40 -5.69 -7.23
CA THR A 197 17.34 -6.39 -5.94
C THR A 197 16.15 -5.98 -5.07
N GLY A 198 15.58 -4.80 -5.33
CA GLY A 198 14.57 -4.15 -4.49
C GLY A 198 15.18 -3.44 -3.27
N ALA A 199 16.50 -3.39 -3.14
CA ALA A 199 17.17 -2.80 -1.98
C ALA A 199 17.26 -1.26 -2.06
N LEU A 200 17.12 -0.61 -0.91
CA LEU A 200 17.36 0.83 -0.77
C LEU A 200 18.78 1.11 -0.29
N SER A 201 19.34 2.22 -0.75
CA SER A 201 20.59 2.80 -0.25
C SER A 201 20.46 4.32 -0.15
N PRO A 202 21.14 4.99 0.81
CA PRO A 202 21.15 6.46 0.86
C PRO A 202 21.58 7.06 -0.49
N ALA A 203 20.88 8.10 -0.95
CA ALA A 203 21.10 8.72 -2.26
C ALA A 203 22.32 9.65 -2.31
#